data_AF-A0A7S0SZB4-F1
#
_entry.id   AF-A0A7S0SZB4-F1
#
_cell.length_a   1.000
_cell.length_b   1.000
_cell.length_c   1.000
_cell.angle_alpha   90.00
_cell.angle_beta   90.00
_cell.angle_gamma   90.00
#
_symmetry.space_group_name_H-M   'P 1'
#
loop_
_entity.id
_entity.type
_entity.pdbx_description
1 polymer ?
#
loop_
_entity_poly.entity_id
_entity_poly.type
_entity_poly.pdbx_seq_one_letter_code
_entity_poly.pdbx_strand_id
1 'polypeptide(L)'
;GEGGQSAASGTRDAAAVADYFNLNVSLEALSENWAAADDRFKKLEPFLPGCRMLRQDPAECLFSFICSSNNHISRIHGMVERLCAAYGTRLEPDERISTMKKAAVKRKSTPKKKQREQNDGGDVTPGSAGRTVG
;
A
#
# COMPACT_ATOMS: atom_id res chain seq x y z
N GLY A 1 42.12 -8.90 -18.13
CA GLY A 1 41.21 -10.05 -18.18
C GLY A 1 40.09 -9.80 -17.21
N GLU A 2 38.95 -9.28 -17.69
CA GLU A 2 37.86 -8.76 -16.85
C GLU A 2 36.48 -9.33 -17.23
N GLY A 3 36.41 -10.33 -18.12
CA GLY A 3 35.15 -10.88 -18.63
C GLY A 3 34.38 -11.83 -17.71
N GLY A 4 34.87 -12.10 -16.49
CA GLY A 4 34.32 -13.16 -15.61
C GLY A 4 33.36 -12.70 -14.51
N GLN A 5 33.34 -11.42 -14.14
CA GLN A 5 32.61 -10.95 -12.93
C GLN A 5 31.17 -10.50 -13.21
N SER A 6 30.86 -10.07 -14.44
CA SER A 6 29.57 -9.45 -14.77
C SER A 6 28.39 -10.44 -14.78
N ALA A 7 28.58 -11.68 -15.24
CA ALA A 7 27.49 -12.66 -15.33
C ALA A 7 27.09 -13.22 -13.95
N ALA A 8 28.06 -13.40 -13.05
CA ALA A 8 27.83 -13.89 -11.69
C ALA A 8 27.25 -12.82 -10.74
N SER A 9 27.36 -11.53 -11.07
CA SER A 9 26.66 -10.46 -10.33
C SER A 9 25.17 -10.46 -10.68
N GLY A 10 24.82 -10.51 -11.97
CA GLY A 10 23.43 -10.44 -12.40
C GLY A 10 22.56 -11.59 -11.88
N THR A 11 23.12 -12.80 -11.73
CA THR A 11 22.41 -13.94 -11.13
C THR A 11 22.18 -13.77 -9.62
N ARG A 12 23.13 -13.16 -8.91
CA ARG A 12 22.98 -12.84 -7.47
C ARG A 12 21.94 -11.74 -7.25
N ASP A 13 21.95 -10.70 -8.07
CA ASP A 13 20.97 -9.61 -7.98
C ASP A 13 19.55 -10.12 -8.26
N ALA A 14 19.37 -10.96 -9.29
CA ALA A 14 18.08 -11.57 -9.59
C ALA A 14 17.56 -12.46 -8.45
N ALA A 15 18.45 -13.24 -7.83
CA ALA A 15 18.09 -14.06 -6.67
C ALA A 15 17.70 -13.21 -5.46
N ALA A 16 18.46 -12.14 -5.17
CA ALA A 16 18.16 -11.22 -4.08
C ALA A 16 16.80 -10.52 -4.27
N VAL A 17 16.52 -10.05 -5.49
CA VAL A 17 15.22 -9.44 -5.82
C VAL A 17 14.08 -10.45 -5.70
N ALA A 18 14.26 -11.68 -6.19
CA ALA A 18 13.26 -12.72 -6.07
C ALA A 18 12.96 -13.10 -4.60
N ASP A 19 13.98 -13.14 -3.76
CA ASP A 19 13.83 -13.36 -2.32
C ASP A 19 13.13 -12.18 -1.63
N TYR A 20 13.52 -10.95 -1.94
CA TYR A 20 12.91 -9.73 -1.38
C TYR A 20 11.41 -9.65 -1.66
N PHE A 21 10.98 -9.97 -2.88
CA PHE A 21 9.56 -10.04 -3.26
C PHE A 21 8.86 -11.35 -2.87
N ASN A 22 9.57 -12.26 -2.20
CA ASN A 22 9.05 -13.55 -1.72
C ASN A 22 8.40 -14.38 -2.85
N LEU A 23 9.08 -14.47 -4.01
CA LEU A 23 8.53 -15.09 -5.22
C LEU A 23 8.48 -16.62 -5.17
N ASN A 24 9.21 -17.24 -4.25
CA ASN A 24 9.15 -18.68 -3.97
C ASN A 24 7.83 -19.11 -3.31
N VAL A 25 7.06 -18.18 -2.74
CA VAL A 25 5.75 -18.46 -2.13
C VAL A 25 4.64 -18.29 -3.17
N SER A 26 3.83 -19.35 -3.34
CA SER A 26 2.63 -19.33 -4.17
C SER A 26 1.52 -18.54 -3.49
N LEU A 27 1.33 -17.29 -3.94
CA LEU A 27 0.25 -16.43 -3.46
C LEU A 27 -1.13 -17.00 -3.83
N GLU A 28 -1.25 -17.63 -5.01
CA GLU A 28 -2.49 -18.25 -5.47
C GLU A 28 -2.94 -19.37 -4.54
N ALA A 29 -2.06 -20.33 -4.24
CA ALA A 29 -2.39 -21.44 -3.34
C ALA A 29 -2.75 -20.97 -1.92
N LEU A 30 -2.05 -19.94 -1.40
CA LEU A 30 -2.38 -19.35 -0.11
C LEU A 30 -3.74 -18.63 -0.13
N SER A 31 -4.01 -17.87 -1.20
CA SER A 31 -5.26 -17.13 -1.37
C SER A 31 -6.46 -18.07 -1.44
N GLU A 32 -6.36 -19.16 -2.21
CA GLU A 32 -7.38 -20.21 -2.27
C GLU A 32 -7.65 -20.84 -0.89
N ASN A 33 -6.58 -21.16 -0.16
CA ASN A 33 -6.69 -21.74 1.17
C ASN A 33 -7.35 -20.77 2.18
N TRP A 34 -6.96 -19.49 2.16
CA TRP A 34 -7.56 -18.48 3.04
C TRP A 34 -9.02 -18.17 2.67
N ALA A 35 -9.34 -18.14 1.37
CA ALA A 35 -10.70 -17.94 0.88
C ALA A 35 -11.62 -19.13 1.20
N ALA A 36 -11.09 -20.34 1.26
CA ALA A 36 -11.82 -21.52 1.72
C ALA A 36 -12.05 -21.52 3.24
N ALA A 37 -11.15 -20.88 4.01
CA ALA A 37 -11.21 -20.88 5.47
C ALA A 37 -12.00 -19.69 6.08
N ASP A 38 -12.06 -18.52 5.43
CA ASP A 38 -12.77 -17.33 5.93
C ASP A 38 -13.55 -16.61 4.82
N ASP A 39 -14.88 -16.59 4.92
CA ASP A 39 -15.79 -15.92 3.99
C ASP A 39 -15.54 -14.40 3.87
N ARG A 40 -15.01 -13.76 4.91
CA ARG A 40 -14.65 -12.34 4.86
C ARG A 40 -13.43 -12.12 4.00
N PHE A 41 -12.43 -13.01 4.10
CA PHE A 41 -11.25 -12.96 3.23
C PHE A 41 -11.66 -13.19 1.78
N LYS A 42 -12.52 -14.17 1.50
CA LYS A 42 -13.04 -14.45 0.14
C LYS A 42 -13.70 -13.23 -0.52
N LYS A 43 -14.40 -12.40 0.26
CA LYS A 43 -14.98 -11.13 -0.23
C LYS A 43 -13.93 -10.04 -0.46
N LEU A 44 -12.80 -10.09 0.24
CA LEU A 44 -11.71 -9.11 0.17
C LEU A 44 -10.67 -9.43 -0.91
N GLU A 45 -10.42 -10.71 -1.18
CA GLU A 45 -9.43 -11.22 -2.12
C GLU A 45 -9.40 -10.47 -3.48
N PRO A 46 -10.56 -10.20 -4.14
CA PRO A 46 -10.55 -9.51 -5.44
C PRO A 46 -9.97 -8.08 -5.40
N PHE A 47 -9.87 -7.46 -4.21
CA PHE A 47 -9.34 -6.12 -4.01
C PHE A 47 -7.83 -6.10 -3.68
N LEU A 48 -7.22 -7.27 -3.45
CA LEU A 48 -5.80 -7.40 -3.09
C LEU A 48 -4.97 -8.18 -4.13
N PRO A 49 -5.18 -8.02 -5.46
CA PRO A 49 -4.47 -8.81 -6.46
C PRO A 49 -2.96 -8.50 -6.40
N GLY A 50 -2.16 -9.56 -6.26
CA GLY A 50 -0.70 -9.45 -6.23
C GLY A 50 -0.11 -8.82 -4.96
N CYS A 51 -0.91 -8.61 -3.91
CA CYS A 51 -0.41 -8.14 -2.62
C CYS A 51 0.52 -9.21 -2.02
N ARG A 52 1.80 -8.86 -1.82
CA ARG A 52 2.82 -9.75 -1.28
C ARG A 52 3.47 -9.12 -0.05
N MET A 53 3.78 -9.98 0.91
CA MET A 53 4.62 -9.61 2.06
C MET A 53 6.09 -9.62 1.62
N LEU A 54 6.77 -8.50 1.78
CA LEU A 54 8.18 -8.34 1.42
C LEU A 54 9.09 -8.92 2.51
N ARG A 55 10.22 -9.48 2.11
CA ARG A 55 11.29 -9.94 3.02
C ARG A 55 12.28 -8.81 3.27
N GLN A 56 11.81 -7.76 3.94
CA GLN A 56 12.65 -6.62 4.31
C GLN A 56 13.73 -7.01 5.31
N ASP A 57 14.84 -6.26 5.33
CA ASP A 57 15.88 -6.42 6.35
C ASP A 57 15.28 -6.19 7.76
N PRO A 58 15.55 -7.08 8.74
CA PRO A 58 14.97 -6.95 10.08
C PRO A 58 15.31 -5.64 10.79
N ALA A 59 16.50 -5.08 10.59
CA ALA A 59 16.89 -3.83 11.23
C ALA A 59 16.14 -2.64 10.58
N GLU A 60 16.11 -2.57 9.25
CA GLU A 60 15.31 -1.56 8.52
C GLU A 60 13.84 -1.62 8.94
N CYS A 61 13.27 -2.82 9.00
CA CYS A 61 11.88 -3.05 9.39
C CYS A 61 11.63 -2.55 10.82
N LEU A 62 12.50 -2.91 11.78
CA LEU A 62 12.39 -2.48 13.17
C LEU A 62 12.42 -0.96 13.31
N PHE A 63 13.39 -0.28 12.70
CA PHE A 63 13.49 1.18 12.79
C PHE A 63 12.33 1.88 12.09
N SER A 64 11.86 1.34 10.96
CA SER A 64 10.66 1.84 10.26
C SER A 64 9.42 1.72 11.15
N PHE A 65 9.24 0.60 11.85
CA PHE A 65 8.16 0.41 12.82
C PHE A 65 8.27 1.34 14.02
N ILE A 66 9.47 1.57 14.56
CA ILE A 66 9.67 2.55 15.65
C ILE A 66 9.26 3.95 15.18
N CYS A 67 9.64 4.34 13.96
CA CYS A 67 9.23 5.62 13.36
C CYS A 67 7.72 5.73 13.12
N SER A 68 7.01 4.60 13.03
CA SER A 68 5.58 4.55 12.77
C SER A 68 4.69 4.82 14.00
N SER A 69 5.25 4.69 15.21
CA SER A 69 4.48 4.82 16.44
C SER A 69 3.76 6.17 16.52
N ASN A 70 2.42 6.12 16.55
CA ASN A 70 1.53 7.28 16.57
C ASN A 70 1.86 8.33 15.49
N ASN A 71 2.02 7.87 14.25
CA ASN A 71 2.50 8.71 13.16
C ASN A 71 1.74 8.48 11.84
N HIS A 72 1.73 9.47 10.96
CA HIS A 72 1.14 9.34 9.63
C HIS A 72 2.22 9.13 8.57
N ILE A 73 1.85 8.43 7.48
CA ILE A 73 2.79 7.90 6.47
C ILE A 73 3.84 8.93 6.02
N SER A 74 3.44 10.17 5.74
CA SER A 74 4.36 11.23 5.30
C SER A 74 5.48 11.52 6.29
N ARG A 75 5.18 11.52 7.60
CA ARG A 75 6.17 11.81 8.64
C ARG A 75 6.99 10.57 8.98
N ILE A 76 6.44 9.37 8.84
CA ILE A 76 7.21 8.12 8.96
C ILE A 76 8.32 8.10 7.91
N HIS A 77 7.96 8.36 6.64
CA HIS A 77 8.92 8.45 5.54
C HIS A 77 10.04 9.47 5.84
N GLY A 78 9.66 10.70 6.22
CA GLY A 78 10.65 11.73 6.53
C GLY A 78 11.51 11.43 7.77
N MET A 79 11.04 10.60 8.72
CA MET A 79 11.86 10.13 9.84
C MET A 79 12.88 9.10 9.39
N VAL A 80 12.46 8.12 8.59
CA VAL A 80 13.34 7.10 8.01
C VAL A 80 14.41 7.75 7.12
N GLU A 81 14.03 8.69 6.24
CA GLU A 81 14.99 9.42 5.40
C GLU A 81 16.04 10.18 6.21
N ARG A 82 15.66 10.79 7.33
CA ARG A 82 16.60 11.49 8.22
C ARG A 82 17.58 10.52 8.89
N LEU A 83 17.10 9.35 9.32
CA LEU A 83 17.98 8.31 9.84
C LEU A 83 18.97 7.84 8.78
N CYS A 84 18.52 7.59 7.55
CA CYS A 84 19.39 7.23 6.43
C CYS A 84 20.38 8.34 6.08
N ALA A 85 19.97 9.61 6.12
CA ALA A 85 20.86 10.73 5.84
C ALA A 85 21.95 10.93 6.92
N ALA A 86 21.62 10.65 8.19
CA ALA A 86 22.54 10.84 9.31
C ALA A 86 23.48 9.64 9.52
N TYR A 87 23.00 8.42 9.29
CA TYR A 87 23.71 7.18 9.67
C TYR A 87 23.85 6.16 8.53
N GLY A 88 23.23 6.41 7.38
CA GLY A 88 23.28 5.49 6.23
C GLY A 88 24.59 5.59 5.46
N THR A 89 24.85 4.55 4.66
CA THR A 89 25.96 4.55 3.70
C THR A 89 25.57 5.35 2.47
N ARG A 90 26.42 6.29 2.02
CA ARG A 90 26.19 7.00 0.77
C ARG A 90 26.33 6.04 -0.41
N LEU A 91 25.28 5.92 -1.19
CA LEU A 91 25.27 5.19 -2.45
C LEU A 91 25.45 6.17 -3.60
N GLU A 92 26.37 5.87 -4.51
CA GLU A 92 26.52 6.63 -5.75
C GLU A 92 25.37 6.30 -6.71
N PRO A 93 24.81 7.30 -7.41
CA PRO A 93 23.76 7.07 -8.39
C PRO A 93 24.23 6.10 -9.49
N ASP A 94 23.46 5.04 -9.73
CA ASP A 94 23.69 4.17 -10.88
C ASP A 94 23.19 4.88 -12.15
N GLU A 95 24.06 5.08 -13.14
CA GLU A 95 23.72 5.73 -14.42
C GLU A 95 22.59 5.02 -15.18
N ARG A 96 22.40 3.72 -14.94
CA ARG A 96 21.28 2.97 -15.51
C ARG A 96 19.95 3.42 -14.89
N ILE A 97 19.94 3.76 -13.61
CA ILE A 97 18.74 4.25 -12.91
C ILE A 97 18.50 5.73 -13.22
N SER A 98 19.56 6.54 -13.36
CA SER A 98 19.45 7.98 -13.66
C SER A 98 18.78 8.25 -15.02
N THR A 99 19.04 7.39 -16.01
CA THR A 99 18.51 7.49 -17.37
C THR A 99 17.11 6.89 -17.53
N MET A 100 16.60 6.14 -16.53
CA MET A 100 15.26 5.56 -16.56
C MET A 100 14.19 6.65 -16.39
N LYS A 101 13.40 6.84 -17.44
CA LYS A 101 12.22 7.72 -17.38
C LYS A 101 11.17 7.08 -16.46
N LYS A 102 10.69 7.83 -15.45
CA LYS A 102 9.61 7.37 -14.56
C LYS A 102 8.44 6.85 -15.40
N ALA A 103 7.99 5.63 -15.13
CA ALA A 103 6.82 5.06 -15.77
C ALA A 103 5.58 5.93 -15.44
N ALA A 104 4.90 6.42 -16.48
CA ALA A 104 3.70 7.23 -16.32
C ALA A 104 2.53 6.32 -15.90
N VAL A 105 2.21 6.28 -14.60
CA VAL A 105 1.02 5.59 -14.10
C VAL A 105 -0.22 6.42 -14.43
N LYS A 106 -1.03 5.97 -15.39
CA LYS A 106 -2.36 6.54 -15.67
C LYS A 106 -3.30 6.19 -14.51
N ARG A 107 -3.52 7.15 -13.61
CA ARG A 107 -4.54 7.03 -12.54
C ARG A 107 -5.94 6.94 -13.18
N LYS A 108 -6.62 5.80 -13.02
CA LYS A 108 -8.06 5.68 -13.34
C LYS A 108 -8.84 6.50 -12.29
N SER A 109 -9.69 7.41 -12.77
CA SER A 109 -10.54 8.30 -11.98
C SER A 109 -11.46 7.52 -11.03
N THR A 110 -11.52 7.95 -9.76
CA THR A 110 -12.50 7.47 -8.78
C THR A 110 -13.94 7.84 -9.18
N PRO A 111 -14.94 6.96 -8.97
CA PRO A 111 -16.34 7.29 -9.26
C PRO A 111 -16.90 8.35 -8.30
N LYS A 112 -17.58 9.35 -8.88
CA LYS A 112 -18.19 10.51 -8.20
C LYS A 112 -19.39 10.05 -7.35
N LYS A 113 -19.39 10.38 -6.06
CA LYS A 113 -20.49 10.11 -5.11
C LYS A 113 -21.74 10.88 -5.55
N LYS A 114 -22.81 10.19 -5.95
CA LYS A 114 -24.10 10.78 -6.34
C LYS A 114 -24.79 11.32 -5.09
N GLN A 115 -24.92 12.64 -5.00
CA GLN A 115 -25.62 13.34 -3.94
C GLN A 115 -27.12 12.99 -4.02
N ARG A 116 -27.70 12.51 -2.92
CA ARG A 116 -29.14 12.30 -2.78
C ARG A 116 -29.80 13.67 -2.64
N GLU A 117 -30.61 14.08 -3.60
CA GLU A 117 -31.54 15.21 -3.49
C GLU A 117 -32.57 14.92 -2.40
N GLN A 118 -32.64 15.79 -1.39
CA GLN A 118 -33.79 15.93 -0.50
C GLN A 118 -34.82 16.78 -1.23
N ASN A 119 -35.93 16.17 -1.62
CA ASN A 119 -37.11 16.90 -2.08
C ASN A 119 -37.93 17.29 -0.85
N ASP A 120 -37.88 18.57 -0.49
CA ASP A 120 -38.75 19.19 0.50
C ASP A 120 -40.00 19.69 -0.25
N GLY A 121 -41.06 18.89 -0.19
CA GLY A 121 -42.38 19.23 -0.72
C GLY A 121 -43.30 19.58 0.44
N GLY A 122 -43.46 20.86 0.72
CA GLY A 122 -44.45 21.35 1.67
C GLY A 122 -45.86 21.23 1.12
N ASP A 123 -46.81 20.88 1.98
CA ASP A 123 -48.15 21.47 1.96
C ASP A 123 -48.71 21.54 3.39
N VAL A 124 -49.38 22.65 3.66
CA VAL A 124 -49.89 23.12 4.94
C VAL A 124 -51.35 22.70 5.07
N THR A 125 -51.77 22.22 6.25
CA THR A 125 -53.14 22.46 6.71
C THR A 125 -53.21 22.74 8.22
N PRO A 126 -54.02 23.72 8.68
CA PRO A 126 -54.13 24.10 10.09
C PRO A 126 -55.36 23.48 10.78
N GLY A 127 -55.27 23.35 12.11
CA GLY A 127 -56.43 23.41 13.00
C GLY A 127 -56.84 22.10 13.67
N SER A 128 -56.71 22.03 15.00
CA SER A 128 -57.85 21.86 15.92
C SER A 128 -57.37 21.76 17.37
N ALA A 129 -58.20 22.31 18.25
CA ALA A 129 -58.03 22.48 19.68
C ALA A 129 -57.89 21.18 20.47
N GLY A 130 -57.19 21.26 21.62
CA GLY A 130 -57.13 20.17 22.59
C GLY A 130 -56.44 20.57 23.89
N ARG A 131 -57.20 21.22 24.78
CA ARG A 131 -56.92 21.41 26.22
C ARG A 131 -56.63 20.04 26.85
N THR A 132 -55.73 19.88 27.83
CA THR A 132 -56.07 19.80 29.28
C THR A 132 -54.80 19.57 30.11
N VAL A 133 -54.84 20.15 31.31
CA VAL A 133 -53.89 20.21 32.42
C VAL A 133 -53.76 18.86 33.15
N GLY A 134 -52.60 18.59 33.73
CA GLY A 134 -52.35 17.51 34.69
C GLY A 134 -50.90 17.49 35.13
#